data_AF-A0A6G0ZHP3-F1
#
_entry.id   AF-A0A6G0ZHP3-F1
#
_cell.length_a   1.000
_cell.length_b   1.000
_cell.length_c   1.000
_cell.angle_alpha   90.00
_cell.angle_beta   90.00
_cell.angle_gamma   90.00
#
_symmetry.space_group_name_H-M   'P 1'
#
loop_
_entity.id
_entity.type
_entity.pdbx_description
1 polymer ?
#
loop_
_entity_poly.entity_id
_entity_poly.type
_entity_poly.pdbx_seq_one_letter_code
_entity_poly.pdbx_strand_id
1 'polypeptide(L)'
;MFSFNKVGDKYVLFEEPGSQIQTPNSTHSSPVNSAQSGLSNVRNLHFSITETDIVFVPSELGHSVVSLQNILDKNKHPLPLFFVEVSQDPNNVDILNISSLLNTKVIIEKPHKKNLGPPQCHKCQSYGHTQNYCYHVARCVKCGINHHTNECSKDRYNPAKCAFCSLDHTSNFKGCQTFKQIFKKSPPKVPLITKTTDHHSQPDSKTYAEAINNQVTHTENPSAIFSQFISNLNALISPLMTLLSSVLKALVVKNII
;
A
#
# COMPACT_ATOMS: atom_id res chain seq x y z
N MET A 1 -27.32 17.34 15.65
CA MET A 1 -27.02 16.02 15.04
C MET A 1 -27.53 16.11 13.61
N PHE A 2 -26.64 16.20 12.64
CA PHE A 2 -27.00 16.34 11.23
C PHE A 2 -27.35 14.95 10.68
N SER A 3 -28.36 14.84 9.82
CA SER A 3 -28.70 13.60 9.13
C SER A 3 -28.69 13.81 7.63
N PHE A 4 -28.10 12.86 6.92
CA PHE A 4 -28.12 12.81 5.47
C PHE A 4 -29.30 11.97 5.00
N ASN A 5 -30.21 12.59 4.25
CA ASN A 5 -31.29 11.87 3.59
C ASN A 5 -30.96 11.67 2.11
N LYS A 6 -31.19 10.45 1.61
CA LYS A 6 -31.07 10.12 0.19
C LYS A 6 -32.27 10.70 -0.55
N VAL A 7 -32.02 11.68 -1.42
CA VAL A 7 -33.03 12.25 -2.32
C VAL A 7 -32.60 11.97 -3.75
N GLY A 8 -33.14 10.89 -4.33
CA GLY A 8 -32.70 10.37 -5.63
C GLY A 8 -31.27 9.79 -5.56
N ASP A 9 -30.41 10.17 -6.49
CA ASP A 9 -28.99 9.78 -6.54
C ASP A 9 -28.06 10.73 -5.76
N LYS A 10 -28.64 11.58 -4.90
CA LYS A 10 -27.92 12.62 -4.16
C LYS A 10 -28.14 12.46 -2.65
N TYR A 11 -27.09 12.70 -1.87
CA TYR A 11 -27.18 12.85 -0.42
C TYR A 11 -27.22 14.34 -0.09
N VAL A 12 -28.29 14.78 0.58
CA VAL A 12 -28.50 16.18 0.98
C VAL A 12 -28.55 16.27 2.50
N LEU A 13 -27.87 17.29 3.03
CA LEU A 13 -27.70 17.54 4.46
C LEU A 13 -28.87 18.39 4.95
N PHE A 14 -29.67 17.88 5.89
CA PHE A 14 -30.76 18.62 6.54
C PHE A 14 -30.53 18.69 8.05
N GLU A 15 -30.90 19.82 8.66
CA GLU A 15 -31.06 19.95 10.12
C GLU A 15 -32.51 19.61 10.46
N GLU A 16 -32.76 18.57 11.25
CA GLU A 16 -34.10 18.25 11.77
C GLU A 16 -34.07 18.06 13.30
N PRO A 17 -35.08 18.58 14.03
CA PRO A 17 -35.24 18.42 15.46
C PRO A 17 -35.94 17.09 15.81
N GLY A 18 -35.36 16.35 16.76
CA GLY A 18 -36.07 15.45 17.69
C GLY A 18 -37.02 14.37 17.14
N SER A 19 -36.52 13.13 17.13
CA SER A 19 -37.12 11.94 17.78
C SER A 19 -37.56 10.72 16.92
N GLN A 20 -37.29 9.57 17.55
CA GLN A 20 -37.85 8.21 17.49
C GLN A 20 -37.50 7.22 16.36
N ILE A 21 -37.20 6.03 16.87
CA ILE A 21 -36.68 4.80 16.28
C ILE A 21 -37.78 4.01 15.56
N GLN A 22 -37.46 3.39 14.40
CA GLN A 22 -38.09 2.13 13.96
C GLN A 22 -37.22 1.39 12.92
N THR A 23 -36.90 0.12 13.22
CA THR A 23 -36.38 -0.88 12.27
C THR A 23 -37.54 -1.54 11.52
N PRO A 24 -37.33 -2.12 10.31
CA PRO A 24 -37.35 -3.59 10.25
C PRO A 24 -36.53 -4.29 9.12
N ASN A 25 -36.12 -5.51 9.47
CA ASN A 25 -36.17 -6.77 8.72
C ASN A 25 -35.26 -7.07 7.50
N SER A 26 -34.27 -7.93 7.81
CA SER A 26 -33.79 -9.12 7.07
C SER A 26 -34.66 -9.62 5.91
N THR A 27 -34.04 -9.89 4.75
CA THR A 27 -34.26 -11.15 4.00
C THR A 27 -33.09 -11.50 3.06
N HIS A 28 -32.63 -12.74 3.23
CA HIS A 28 -32.02 -13.69 2.29
C HIS A 28 -30.78 -13.34 1.44
N SER A 29 -29.73 -14.09 1.78
CA SER A 29 -28.40 -14.22 1.23
C SER A 29 -28.33 -14.89 -0.16
N SER A 30 -27.40 -14.40 -0.98
CA SER A 30 -26.81 -15.11 -2.12
C SER A 30 -25.28 -15.00 -2.01
N PRO A 31 -24.52 -16.00 -2.50
CA PRO A 31 -23.14 -16.24 -2.09
C PRO A 31 -22.18 -15.20 -2.68
N VAL A 32 -21.48 -14.45 -1.81
CA VAL A 32 -20.52 -13.41 -2.19
C VAL A 32 -19.20 -14.06 -2.57
N ASN A 33 -18.88 -14.01 -3.87
CA ASN A 33 -17.54 -14.27 -4.40
C ASN A 33 -16.52 -13.38 -3.68
N SER A 34 -15.53 -14.01 -3.02
CA SER A 34 -14.29 -13.44 -2.48
C SER A 34 -14.19 -11.90 -2.52
N ALA A 35 -14.60 -11.26 -1.42
CA ALA A 35 -14.55 -9.81 -1.25
C ALA A 35 -13.10 -9.31 -1.40
N GLN A 36 -12.78 -8.79 -2.59
CA GLN A 36 -11.52 -8.11 -2.83
C GLN A 36 -11.57 -6.76 -2.10
N SER A 37 -10.52 -6.41 -1.36
CA SER A 37 -10.39 -5.09 -0.73
C SER A 37 -10.61 -4.00 -1.79
N GLY A 38 -11.52 -3.06 -1.48
CA GLY A 38 -11.94 -2.02 -2.39
C GLY A 38 -10.94 -0.88 -2.38
N LEU A 39 -9.90 -0.97 -3.21
CA LEU A 39 -9.03 0.17 -3.47
C LEU A 39 -9.77 1.14 -4.41
N SER A 40 -9.76 2.43 -4.10
CA SER A 40 -10.40 3.49 -4.88
C SER A 40 -9.51 4.74 -4.97
N ASN A 41 -9.46 5.38 -6.14
CA ASN A 41 -8.93 6.73 -6.28
C ASN A 41 -10.08 7.73 -6.19
N VAL A 42 -9.92 8.78 -5.39
CA VAL A 42 -10.86 9.89 -5.28
C VAL A 42 -10.23 11.11 -5.96
N ARG A 43 -10.78 11.51 -7.11
CA ARG A 43 -10.35 12.70 -7.85
C ARG A 43 -11.20 13.92 -7.48
N ASN A 44 -10.62 15.10 -7.74
CA ASN A 44 -11.24 16.42 -7.57
C ASN A 44 -11.53 16.78 -6.12
N LEU A 45 -10.73 16.26 -5.21
CA LEU A 45 -10.79 16.58 -3.79
C LEU A 45 -9.54 17.38 -3.43
N HIS A 46 -9.70 18.64 -3.01
CA HIS A 46 -8.57 19.52 -2.75
C HIS A 46 -7.69 19.00 -1.60
N PHE A 47 -6.38 19.13 -1.72
CA PHE A 47 -5.42 18.57 -0.76
C PHE A 47 -5.45 19.23 0.62
N SER A 48 -6.10 20.39 0.77
CA SER A 48 -6.26 21.07 2.07
C SER A 48 -7.34 20.46 2.95
N ILE A 49 -8.09 19.48 2.45
CA ILE A 49 -9.16 18.84 3.21
C ILE A 49 -8.53 17.93 4.26
N THR A 50 -9.06 17.97 5.49
CA THR A 50 -8.51 17.23 6.61
C THR A 50 -8.78 15.73 6.45
N GLU A 51 -7.86 14.87 6.88
CA GLU A 51 -8.05 13.42 6.83
C GLU A 51 -9.32 12.98 7.58
N THR A 52 -9.66 13.70 8.66
CA THR A 52 -10.89 13.46 9.43
C THR A 52 -12.14 13.64 8.59
N ASP A 53 -12.23 14.69 7.77
CA ASP A 53 -13.40 14.94 6.93
C ASP A 53 -13.55 13.90 5.82
N ILE A 54 -12.43 13.40 5.29
CA ILE A 54 -12.43 12.43 4.18
C ILE A 54 -12.70 11.00 4.68
N VAL A 55 -12.34 10.67 5.91
CA VAL A 55 -12.67 9.36 6.53
C VAL A 55 -14.10 9.35 7.05
N PHE A 56 -14.58 10.48 7.57
CA PHE A 56 -15.91 10.59 8.16
C PHE A 56 -17.04 10.35 7.14
N VAL A 57 -16.98 11.00 5.97
CA VAL A 57 -18.07 10.93 4.98
C VAL A 57 -18.29 9.51 4.42
N PRO A 58 -17.27 8.75 3.99
CA PRO A 58 -17.45 7.36 3.60
C PRO A 58 -17.91 6.46 4.75
N SER A 59 -17.48 6.73 5.98
CA SER A 59 -17.89 5.97 7.17
C SER A 59 -19.37 6.11 7.45
N GLU A 60 -19.93 7.32 7.32
CA GLU A 60 -21.38 7.55 7.44
C GLU A 60 -22.19 6.90 6.32
N LEU A 61 -21.58 6.69 5.15
CA LEU A 61 -22.17 5.94 4.03
C LEU A 61 -22.01 4.42 4.19
N GLY A 62 -21.47 3.96 5.31
CA GLY A 62 -21.30 2.53 5.62
C GLY A 62 -20.03 1.90 5.06
N HIS A 63 -19.04 2.70 4.65
CA HIS A 63 -17.73 2.22 4.17
C HIS A 63 -16.64 2.52 5.19
N SER A 64 -15.96 1.49 5.71
CA SER A 64 -14.85 1.70 6.63
C SER A 64 -13.55 1.94 5.87
N VAL A 65 -13.01 3.16 5.99
CA VAL A 65 -11.75 3.56 5.35
C VAL A 65 -10.57 3.11 6.22
N VAL A 66 -9.66 2.33 5.63
CA VAL A 66 -8.47 1.78 6.29
C VAL A 66 -7.26 2.70 6.11
N SER A 67 -7.09 3.28 4.93
CA SER A 67 -5.94 4.13 4.62
C SER A 67 -6.32 5.22 3.63
N LEU A 68 -5.74 6.39 3.82
CA LEU A 68 -5.94 7.55 2.99
C LEU A 68 -4.59 8.20 2.69
N GLN A 69 -4.29 8.42 1.41
CA GLN A 69 -3.03 9.01 0.98
C GLN A 69 -3.25 10.02 -0.13
N ASN A 70 -2.76 11.25 0.05
CA ASN A 70 -2.73 12.22 -1.05
C ASN A 70 -1.70 11.80 -2.11
N ILE A 71 -2.10 11.85 -3.38
CA ILE A 71 -1.21 11.54 -4.50
C ILE A 71 -0.43 12.81 -4.85
N LEU A 72 0.90 12.69 -4.90
CA LEU A 72 1.79 13.80 -5.24
C LEU A 72 2.18 13.77 -6.73
N ASP A 73 2.53 14.93 -7.26
CA ASP A 73 3.15 15.05 -8.58
C ASP A 73 4.65 14.61 -8.57
N LYS A 74 5.32 14.70 -9.72
CA LYS A 74 6.75 14.34 -9.85
C LYS A 74 7.67 15.23 -9.01
N ASN A 75 7.23 16.45 -8.71
CA ASN A 75 7.95 17.45 -7.94
C ASN A 75 7.57 17.40 -6.44
N LYS A 76 6.76 16.42 -6.03
CA LYS A 76 6.24 16.21 -4.67
C LYS A 76 5.23 17.27 -4.21
N HIS A 77 4.55 17.94 -5.14
CA HIS A 77 3.41 18.81 -4.84
C HIS A 77 2.12 17.99 -4.74
N PRO A 78 1.23 18.31 -3.78
CA PRO A 78 -0.01 17.58 -3.59
C PRO A 78 -1.00 17.82 -4.73
N LEU A 79 -1.62 16.75 -5.24
CA LEU A 79 -2.66 16.84 -6.26
C LEU A 79 -4.04 16.80 -5.61
N PRO A 80 -5.09 17.29 -6.30
CA PRO A 80 -6.47 17.11 -5.87
C PRO A 80 -6.94 15.65 -6.12
N LEU A 81 -6.18 14.69 -5.60
CA LEU A 81 -6.31 13.26 -5.85
C LEU A 81 -5.85 12.49 -4.62
N PHE A 82 -6.72 11.62 -4.11
CA PHE A 82 -6.44 10.76 -2.98
C PHE A 82 -6.56 9.29 -3.36
N PHE A 83 -5.71 8.47 -2.78
CA PHE A 83 -5.83 7.03 -2.77
C PHE A 83 -6.53 6.63 -1.47
N VAL A 84 -7.62 5.86 -1.58
CA VAL A 84 -8.44 5.43 -0.47
C VAL A 84 -8.50 3.90 -0.48
N GLU A 85 -8.08 3.29 0.61
CA GLU A 85 -8.25 1.88 0.89
C GLU A 85 -9.44 1.69 1.81
N VAL A 86 -10.37 0.83 1.39
CA VAL A 86 -11.59 0.49 2.14
C VAL A 86 -11.47 -0.95 2.64
N SER A 87 -12.00 -1.22 3.84
CA SER A 87 -12.15 -2.56 4.40
C SER A 87 -12.89 -3.48 3.43
N GLN A 88 -12.72 -4.79 3.56
CA GLN A 88 -13.44 -5.74 2.71
C GLN A 88 -14.90 -5.83 3.13
N ASP A 89 -15.79 -5.19 2.36
CA ASP A 89 -17.23 -5.24 2.58
C ASP A 89 -18.00 -5.43 1.27
N PRO A 90 -19.17 -6.11 1.31
CA PRO A 90 -19.96 -6.39 0.12
C PRO A 90 -20.53 -5.12 -0.54
N ASN A 91 -20.70 -4.05 0.23
CA ASN A 91 -21.16 -2.75 -0.27
C ASN A 91 -20.06 -1.93 -0.98
N ASN A 92 -18.81 -2.37 -0.98
CA ASN A 92 -17.69 -1.60 -1.56
C ASN A 92 -17.85 -1.25 -3.04
N VAL A 93 -18.72 -1.93 -3.78
CA VAL A 93 -19.03 -1.57 -5.16
C VAL A 93 -19.75 -0.21 -5.22
N ASP A 94 -20.56 0.10 -4.19
CA ASP A 94 -21.39 1.29 -4.12
C ASP A 94 -20.58 2.57 -3.89
N ILE A 95 -19.36 2.46 -3.37
CA ILE A 95 -18.46 3.62 -3.21
C ILE A 95 -18.19 4.33 -4.54
N LEU A 96 -18.23 3.59 -5.65
CA LEU A 96 -18.02 4.13 -6.99
C LEU A 96 -19.19 5.02 -7.46
N ASN A 97 -20.35 4.90 -6.80
CA ASN A 97 -21.54 5.71 -7.11
C ASN A 97 -21.54 7.06 -6.36
N ILE A 98 -20.61 7.28 -5.43
CA ILE A 98 -20.49 8.56 -4.71
C ILE A 98 -19.99 9.62 -5.69
N SER A 99 -20.81 10.64 -5.91
CA SER A 99 -20.53 11.75 -6.84
C SER A 99 -20.20 13.07 -6.14
N SER A 100 -20.39 13.15 -4.83
CA SER A 100 -20.11 14.34 -4.03
C SER A 100 -19.63 14.00 -2.62
N LEU A 101 -18.63 14.72 -2.13
CA LEU A 101 -18.12 14.69 -0.77
C LEU A 101 -17.89 16.15 -0.32
N LEU A 102 -18.32 16.52 0.89
CA LEU A 102 -18.07 17.86 1.46
C LEU A 102 -18.43 19.01 0.49
N ASN A 103 -19.62 18.93 -0.10
CA ASN A 103 -20.14 19.86 -1.13
C ASN A 103 -19.26 19.99 -2.39
N THR A 104 -18.27 19.12 -2.56
CA THR A 104 -17.37 19.06 -3.71
C THR A 104 -17.78 17.88 -4.59
N LYS A 105 -17.85 18.12 -5.91
CA LYS A 105 -18.10 17.06 -6.87
C LYS A 105 -16.84 16.20 -7.03
N VAL A 106 -16.93 14.92 -6.69
CA VAL A 106 -15.80 13.99 -6.75
C VAL A 106 -16.03 12.93 -7.83
N ILE A 107 -14.94 12.30 -8.26
CA ILE A 107 -14.99 11.13 -9.14
C ILE A 107 -14.23 10.02 -8.42
N ILE A 108 -14.95 8.96 -8.06
CA ILE A 108 -14.36 7.77 -7.45
C ILE A 108 -14.20 6.69 -8.52
N GLU A 109 -12.98 6.23 -8.71
CA GLU A 109 -12.64 5.22 -9.72
C GLU A 109 -11.79 4.11 -9.11
N LYS A 110 -11.79 2.94 -9.74
CA LYS A 110 -10.84 1.89 -9.37
C LYS A 110 -9.42 2.33 -9.73
N PRO A 111 -8.40 2.02 -8.91
CA PRO A 111 -7.02 2.30 -9.24
C PRO A 111 -6.67 1.68 -10.58
N HIS A 112 -6.03 2.48 -11.43
CA HIS A 112 -5.61 2.00 -12.72
C HIS A 112 -4.53 0.91 -12.54
N LYS A 113 -4.90 -0.34 -12.80
CA LYS A 113 -3.95 -1.46 -12.78
C LYS A 113 -2.96 -1.27 -13.92
N LYS A 114 -1.77 -0.79 -13.57
CA LYS A 114 -0.64 -0.72 -14.49
C LYS A 114 -0.18 -2.16 -14.79
N ASN A 115 -0.68 -2.72 -15.87
CA ASN A 115 -0.33 -4.04 -16.39
C ASN A 115 1.09 -4.03 -16.99
N LEU A 116 2.13 -3.89 -16.15
CA LEU A 116 3.53 -3.74 -16.60
C LEU A 116 4.17 -5.05 -17.05
N GLY A 117 3.56 -6.19 -16.73
CA GLY A 117 4.13 -7.51 -17.02
C GLY A 117 5.40 -7.77 -16.21
N PRO A 118 6.10 -8.88 -16.48
CA PRO A 118 7.38 -9.13 -15.84
C PRO A 118 8.39 -8.05 -16.22
N PRO A 119 9.29 -7.66 -15.28
CA PRO A 119 10.33 -6.68 -15.57
C PRO A 119 11.22 -7.17 -16.70
N GLN A 120 11.65 -6.25 -17.57
CA GLN A 120 12.62 -6.54 -18.62
C GLN A 120 14.02 -6.17 -18.13
N CYS A 121 14.96 -7.12 -18.22
CA CYS A 121 16.34 -6.88 -17.84
C CYS A 121 17.05 -6.01 -18.88
N HIS A 122 17.62 -4.88 -18.47
CA HIS A 122 18.33 -3.97 -19.36
C HIS A 122 19.69 -4.51 -19.86
N LYS A 123 20.25 -5.52 -19.19
CA LYS A 123 21.50 -6.19 -19.60
C LYS A 123 21.26 -7.23 -20.68
N CYS A 124 20.42 -8.24 -20.42
CA CYS A 124 20.22 -9.36 -21.35
C CYS A 124 18.93 -9.28 -22.19
N GLN A 125 18.11 -8.25 -21.99
CA GLN A 125 16.78 -8.03 -22.60
C GLN A 125 15.69 -9.04 -22.18
N SER A 126 16.02 -10.10 -21.44
CA SER A 126 15.07 -11.14 -21.02
C SER A 126 14.10 -10.62 -19.96
N TYR A 127 12.94 -11.26 -19.89
CA TYR A 127 11.90 -10.91 -18.93
C TYR A 127 12.03 -11.73 -17.64
N GLY A 128 11.59 -11.16 -16.51
CA GLY A 128 11.47 -11.85 -15.22
C GLY A 128 12.49 -11.45 -14.17
N HIS A 129 13.51 -10.67 -14.52
CA HIS A 129 14.52 -10.18 -13.57
C HIS A 129 15.02 -8.77 -13.96
N THR A 130 15.72 -8.11 -13.05
CA THR A 130 16.35 -6.80 -13.29
C THR A 130 17.85 -6.96 -13.54
N GLN A 131 18.49 -5.91 -14.06
CA GLN A 131 19.92 -5.92 -14.41
C GLN A 131 20.83 -6.24 -13.22
N ASN A 132 20.48 -5.80 -12.02
CA ASN A 132 21.28 -6.00 -10.80
C ASN A 132 21.46 -7.48 -10.43
N TYR A 133 20.51 -8.33 -10.84
CA TYR A 133 20.51 -9.77 -10.57
C TYR A 133 20.67 -10.60 -11.86
N CYS A 134 21.33 -10.03 -12.89
CA CYS A 134 21.47 -10.66 -14.19
C CYS A 134 22.87 -11.24 -14.42
N TYR A 135 22.97 -12.56 -14.47
CA TYR A 135 24.20 -13.30 -14.79
C TYR A 135 24.33 -13.68 -16.28
N HIS A 136 23.32 -13.40 -17.10
CA HIS A 136 23.36 -13.68 -18.54
C HIS A 136 24.27 -12.71 -19.31
N VAL A 137 24.68 -13.14 -20.52
CA VAL A 137 25.40 -12.32 -21.51
C VAL A 137 24.56 -11.10 -21.88
N ALA A 138 25.23 -9.95 -22.04
CA ALA A 138 24.57 -8.72 -22.45
C ALA A 138 24.02 -8.84 -23.88
N ARG A 139 22.82 -8.31 -24.12
CA ARG A 139 22.22 -8.19 -25.46
C ARG A 139 21.74 -6.77 -25.70
N CYS A 140 22.00 -6.25 -26.89
CA CYS A 140 21.59 -4.91 -27.25
C CYS A 140 20.10 -4.84 -27.58
N VAL A 141 19.43 -3.80 -27.07
CA VAL A 141 18.01 -3.54 -27.34
C VAL A 141 17.72 -3.16 -28.80
N LYS A 142 18.73 -2.63 -29.52
CA LYS A 142 18.60 -2.09 -30.88
C LYS A 142 18.84 -3.13 -31.97
N CYS A 143 19.79 -4.06 -31.78
CA CYS A 143 20.16 -5.05 -32.80
C CYS A 143 20.09 -6.51 -32.34
N GLY A 144 19.88 -6.77 -31.04
CA GLY A 144 19.77 -8.13 -30.50
C GLY A 144 21.09 -8.90 -30.37
N ILE A 145 22.22 -8.31 -30.76
CA ILE A 145 23.57 -8.93 -30.71
C ILE A 145 24.15 -8.86 -29.29
N ASN A 146 25.12 -9.74 -29.01
CA ASN A 146 25.83 -9.87 -27.74
C ASN A 146 26.81 -8.70 -27.49
N HIS A 147 26.29 -7.59 -26.95
CA HIS A 147 27.06 -6.46 -26.42
C HIS A 147 26.13 -5.55 -25.60
N HIS A 148 26.70 -4.58 -24.89
CA HIS A 148 25.90 -3.57 -24.22
C HIS A 148 25.28 -2.60 -25.24
N THR A 149 24.09 -2.07 -24.93
CA THR A 149 23.41 -1.10 -25.82
C THR A 149 24.25 0.15 -26.09
N ASN A 150 25.14 0.52 -25.16
CA ASN A 150 26.03 1.67 -25.27
C ASN A 150 27.17 1.44 -26.27
N GLU A 151 27.55 0.18 -26.50
CA GLU A 151 28.61 -0.23 -27.44
C GLU A 151 28.04 -0.52 -28.84
N CYS A 152 26.77 -0.17 -29.07
CA CYS A 152 26.09 -0.51 -30.30
C CYS A 152 26.45 0.45 -31.43
N SER A 153 27.17 -0.04 -32.43
CA SER A 153 27.48 0.66 -33.69
C SER A 153 26.31 0.75 -34.68
N LYS A 154 25.13 0.25 -34.30
CA LYS A 154 23.95 0.27 -35.16
C LYS A 154 23.47 1.70 -35.34
N ASP A 155 23.46 2.11 -36.60
CA ASP A 155 22.92 3.39 -37.03
C ASP A 155 21.38 3.49 -36.87
N ARG A 156 20.89 4.73 -36.77
CA ARG A 156 19.48 5.06 -36.58
C ARG A 156 18.63 4.78 -37.82
N TYR A 157 19.18 4.82 -39.02
CA TYR A 157 18.43 4.65 -40.27
C TYR A 157 18.16 3.17 -40.58
N ASN A 158 18.96 2.26 -40.02
CA ASN A 158 18.75 0.82 -40.18
C ASN A 158 17.65 0.29 -39.25
N PRO A 159 16.82 -0.68 -39.68
CA PRO A 159 15.76 -1.26 -38.84
C PRO A 159 16.34 -1.93 -37.60
N ALA A 160 15.68 -1.75 -36.45
CA ALA A 160 16.06 -2.44 -35.21
C ALA A 160 15.76 -3.93 -35.32
N LYS A 161 16.55 -4.78 -34.66
CA LYS A 161 16.28 -6.22 -34.60
C LYS A 161 16.05 -6.66 -33.17
N CYS A 162 14.96 -7.40 -32.96
CA CYS A 162 14.59 -7.90 -31.66
C CYS A 162 15.47 -9.08 -31.25
N ALA A 163 15.95 -9.09 -30.00
CA ALA A 163 16.77 -10.16 -29.45
C ALA A 163 16.05 -11.54 -29.30
N PHE A 164 14.72 -11.58 -29.46
CA PHE A 164 13.91 -12.78 -29.21
C PHE A 164 13.16 -13.31 -30.43
N CYS A 165 12.58 -12.42 -31.24
CA CYS A 165 11.87 -12.81 -32.45
C CYS A 165 12.62 -12.46 -33.74
N SER A 166 13.74 -11.74 -33.65
CA SER A 166 14.57 -11.32 -34.79
C SER A 166 13.87 -10.44 -35.83
N LEU A 167 12.62 -9.99 -35.54
CA LEU A 167 11.85 -9.08 -36.38
C LEU A 167 12.31 -7.63 -36.22
N ASP A 168 11.83 -6.79 -37.15
CA ASP A 168 12.24 -5.39 -37.31
C ASP A 168 11.61 -4.44 -36.27
N HIS A 169 11.98 -4.64 -35.01
CA HIS A 169 11.68 -3.74 -33.90
C HIS A 169 12.69 -3.90 -32.77
N THR A 170 12.73 -2.95 -31.84
CA THR A 170 13.56 -3.05 -30.64
C THR A 170 13.08 -4.15 -29.69
N SER A 171 13.99 -4.67 -28.86
CA SER A 171 13.66 -5.72 -27.89
C SER A 171 12.65 -5.29 -26.81
N ASN A 172 12.47 -3.99 -26.59
CA ASN A 172 11.52 -3.42 -25.62
C ASN A 172 10.11 -3.18 -26.18
N PHE A 173 9.88 -3.46 -27.47
CA PHE A 173 8.60 -3.21 -28.13
C PHE A 173 7.49 -4.11 -27.57
N LYS A 174 6.45 -3.49 -26.99
CA LYS A 174 5.32 -4.20 -26.36
C LYS A 174 4.36 -4.88 -27.35
N GLY A 175 4.49 -4.59 -28.64
CA GLY A 175 3.76 -5.31 -29.68
C GLY A 175 4.37 -6.65 -30.07
N CYS A 176 5.58 -6.97 -29.59
CA CYS A 176 6.29 -8.22 -29.92
C CYS A 176 5.48 -9.46 -29.53
N GLN A 177 5.35 -10.42 -30.44
CA GLN A 177 4.60 -11.65 -30.21
C GLN A 177 5.18 -12.48 -29.07
N THR A 178 6.52 -12.57 -28.97
CA THR A 178 7.21 -13.26 -27.86
C THR A 178 6.90 -12.58 -26.52
N PHE A 179 6.87 -11.25 -26.47
CA PHE A 179 6.48 -10.52 -25.26
C PHE A 179 5.02 -10.82 -24.88
N LYS A 180 4.09 -10.79 -25.84
CA LYS A 180 2.67 -11.10 -25.58
C LYS A 180 2.48 -12.50 -25.01
N GLN A 181 3.24 -13.49 -25.49
CA GLN A 181 3.21 -14.85 -24.96
C GLN A 181 3.73 -14.93 -23.52
N ILE A 182 4.85 -14.27 -23.22
CA ILE A 182 5.42 -14.20 -21.86
C ILE A 182 4.44 -13.51 -20.91
N PHE A 183 3.83 -12.42 -21.35
CA PHE A 183 2.85 -11.65 -20.57
C PHE A 183 1.60 -12.47 -20.22
N LYS A 184 1.10 -13.28 -21.16
CA LYS A 184 -0.05 -14.17 -20.92
C LYS A 184 0.26 -15.30 -19.93
N LYS A 185 1.52 -15.74 -19.87
CA LYS A 185 1.98 -16.84 -19.00
C LYS A 185 2.36 -16.36 -17.59
N SER A 186 2.64 -15.08 -17.39
CA SER A 186 2.93 -14.56 -16.06
C SER A 186 1.64 -14.49 -15.24
N PRO A 187 1.55 -15.14 -14.07
CA PRO A 187 0.41 -14.94 -13.18
C PRO A 187 0.36 -13.46 -12.78
N PRO A 188 -0.84 -12.88 -12.59
CA PRO A 188 -0.95 -11.56 -12.01
C PRO A 188 -0.21 -11.57 -10.67
N LYS A 189 0.76 -10.67 -10.51
CA LYS A 189 1.36 -10.43 -9.19
C LYS A 189 0.21 -10.00 -8.27
N VAL A 190 -0.24 -10.91 -7.42
CA VAL A 190 -1.00 -10.55 -6.23
C VAL A 190 -0.09 -9.60 -5.46
N PRO A 191 -0.55 -8.39 -5.06
CA PRO A 191 0.20 -7.58 -4.14
C PRO A 191 0.56 -8.47 -2.94
N LEU A 192 1.85 -8.59 -2.66
CA LEU A 192 2.31 -9.26 -1.45
C LEU A 192 1.86 -8.36 -0.29
N ILE A 193 0.63 -8.57 0.19
CA ILE A 193 0.25 -8.08 1.50
C ILE A 193 1.09 -8.91 2.45
N THR A 194 2.12 -8.29 3.03
CA THR A 194 2.78 -8.80 4.21
C THR A 194 1.75 -8.87 5.34
N LYS A 195 0.97 -9.95 5.35
CA LYS A 195 0.31 -10.45 6.56
C LYS A 195 1.31 -11.39 7.21
N THR A 196 2.05 -10.83 8.15
CA THR A 196 2.62 -11.61 9.25
C THR A 196 1.47 -12.27 10.02
N THR A 197 1.78 -13.44 10.59
CA THR A 197 0.95 -14.37 11.38
C THR A 197 -0.06 -15.18 10.56
N ASP A 198 0.33 -16.39 10.15
CA ASP A 198 -0.01 -17.58 10.95
C ASP A 198 0.69 -18.86 10.45
N HIS A 199 0.99 -19.71 11.43
CA HIS A 199 1.66 -21.00 11.31
C HIS A 199 0.86 -22.01 10.47
N HIS A 200 1.44 -22.50 9.37
CA HIS A 200 1.20 -23.87 8.93
C HIS A 200 2.42 -24.47 8.21
N SER A 201 2.73 -25.70 8.60
CA SER A 201 4.01 -26.39 8.45
C SER A 201 4.20 -27.08 7.09
N GLN A 202 5.48 -27.21 6.67
CA GLN A 202 6.12 -28.26 5.82
C GLN A 202 6.97 -27.67 4.67
N PRO A 203 8.03 -28.37 4.18
CA PRO A 203 9.21 -28.84 4.90
C PRO A 203 10.53 -28.33 4.27
N ASP A 204 11.54 -28.23 5.12
CA ASP A 204 12.99 -28.13 4.91
C ASP A 204 13.55 -27.82 3.51
N SER A 205 13.95 -26.56 3.33
CA SER A 205 15.08 -26.21 2.48
C SER A 205 15.87 -25.13 3.19
N LYS A 206 17.04 -25.51 3.71
CA LYS A 206 17.89 -24.65 4.54
C LYS A 206 18.20 -23.35 3.80
N THR A 207 17.85 -22.24 4.42
CA THR A 207 18.06 -20.90 3.85
C THR A 207 19.53 -20.50 3.93
N TYR A 208 20.03 -19.69 2.99
CA TYR A 208 21.42 -19.19 2.99
C TYR A 208 21.86 -18.56 4.32
N ALA A 209 20.92 -17.97 5.08
CA ALA A 209 21.14 -17.44 6.42
C ALA A 209 21.52 -18.50 7.48
N GLU A 210 21.13 -19.76 7.30
CA GLU A 210 21.44 -20.85 8.24
C GLU A 210 22.87 -21.38 8.07
N ALA A 211 23.51 -21.14 6.92
CA ALA A 211 24.86 -21.62 6.64
C ALA A 211 25.97 -20.82 7.35
N ILE A 212 25.65 -19.66 7.93
CA ILE A 212 26.61 -18.72 8.52
C ILE A 212 26.63 -18.70 10.05
N ASN A 213 25.78 -19.47 10.73
CA ASN A 213 25.64 -19.41 12.20
C ASN A 213 26.62 -20.29 13.03
N ASN A 214 27.62 -20.93 12.41
CA ASN A 214 28.60 -21.74 13.14
C ASN A 214 29.83 -20.95 13.63
N GLN A 215 29.62 -19.80 14.25
CA GLN A 215 30.62 -19.17 15.13
C GLN A 215 29.98 -18.72 16.45
N VAL A 216 30.10 -19.62 17.44
CA VAL A 216 30.19 -19.41 18.90
C VAL A 216 29.78 -18.03 19.44
N THR A 217 28.50 -17.95 19.84
CA THR A 217 27.96 -17.53 21.15
C THR A 217 28.82 -16.64 22.08
N HIS A 218 28.41 -15.38 22.24
CA HIS A 218 28.04 -14.84 23.55
C HIS A 218 26.62 -14.24 23.41
N THR A 219 25.61 -15.09 23.55
CA THR A 219 24.22 -14.66 23.61
C THR A 219 23.87 -14.34 25.06
N GLU A 220 24.07 -13.08 25.48
CA GLU A 220 23.34 -12.62 26.65
C GLU A 220 21.87 -12.54 26.29
N ASN A 221 21.05 -13.24 27.08
CA ASN A 221 19.61 -13.36 26.88
C ASN A 221 18.99 -11.95 26.78
N PRO A 222 18.30 -11.60 25.67
CA PRO A 222 17.69 -10.28 25.51
C PRO A 222 16.74 -9.90 26.66
N SER A 223 16.11 -10.90 27.29
CA SER A 223 15.26 -10.67 28.46
C SER A 223 16.05 -10.22 29.70
N ALA A 224 17.31 -10.66 29.85
CA ALA A 224 18.18 -10.25 30.95
C ALA A 224 18.65 -8.81 30.76
N ILE A 225 18.98 -8.42 29.53
CA ILE A 225 19.34 -7.03 29.19
C ILE A 225 18.16 -6.09 29.44
N PHE A 226 16.95 -6.45 28.99
CA PHE A 226 15.75 -5.67 29.25
C PHE A 226 15.43 -5.59 30.74
N SER A 227 15.57 -6.69 31.48
CA SER A 227 15.30 -6.70 32.93
C SER A 227 16.29 -5.82 33.69
N GLN A 228 17.58 -5.84 33.31
CA GLN A 228 18.61 -4.99 33.90
C GLN A 228 18.40 -3.50 33.58
N PHE A 229 17.91 -3.18 32.37
CA PHE A 229 17.56 -1.81 32.02
C PHE A 229 16.38 -1.30 32.85
N ILE A 230 15.32 -2.10 32.99
CA ILE A 230 14.12 -1.74 33.77
C ILE A 230 14.48 -1.54 35.25
N SER A 231 15.33 -2.39 35.83
CA SER A 231 15.75 -2.25 37.23
C SER A 231 16.57 -0.98 37.45
N ASN A 232 17.51 -0.67 36.56
CA ASN A 232 18.32 0.54 36.63
C ASN A 232 17.45 1.80 36.48
N LEU A 233 16.46 1.80 35.59
CA LEU A 233 15.53 2.91 35.40
C LEU A 233 14.62 3.13 36.62
N ASN A 234 14.12 2.05 37.23
CA ASN A 234 13.32 2.14 38.46
C ASN A 234 14.12 2.67 39.65
N ALA A 235 15.42 2.34 39.74
CA ALA A 235 16.31 2.86 40.78
C ALA A 235 16.54 4.38 40.69
N LEU A 236 16.47 4.95 39.48
CA LEU A 236 16.58 6.40 39.24
C LEU A 236 15.28 7.16 39.48
N ILE A 237 14.14 6.58 39.10
CA ILE A 237 12.83 7.27 39.16
C ILE A 237 12.24 7.26 40.57
N SER A 238 12.41 6.17 41.33
CA SER A 238 11.85 6.03 42.67
C SER A 238 12.26 7.16 43.65
N PRO A 239 13.55 7.53 43.79
CA PRO A 239 13.95 8.62 44.68
C PRO A 239 13.46 10.01 44.20
N LEU A 240 13.29 10.19 42.88
CA LEU A 240 12.72 11.42 42.33
C LEU A 240 11.25 11.55 42.72
N MET A 241 10.48 10.47 42.62
CA MET A 241 9.06 10.44 42.99
C MET A 241 8.84 10.65 44.48
N THR A 242 9.70 10.07 45.34
CA THR A 242 9.60 10.29 46.79
C THR A 242 9.97 11.71 47.18
N LEU A 243 10.97 12.32 46.53
CA LEU A 243 11.31 13.72 46.73
C LEU A 243 10.17 14.65 46.30
N LEU A 244 9.58 14.41 45.12
CA LEU A 244 8.45 15.20 44.61
C LEU A 244 7.22 15.07 45.53
N SER A 245 6.91 13.87 46.01
CA SER A 245 5.84 13.64 46.97
C SER A 245 6.11 14.33 48.32
N SER A 246 7.35 14.32 48.80
CA SER A 246 7.75 14.99 50.03
C SER A 246 7.62 16.52 49.90
N VAL A 247 8.05 17.10 48.78
CA VAL A 247 7.92 18.52 48.49
C VAL A 247 6.44 18.92 48.41
N LEU A 248 5.61 18.15 47.70
CA LEU A 248 4.17 18.40 47.63
C LEU A 248 3.51 18.35 49.02
N LYS A 249 3.82 17.34 49.82
CA LYS A 249 3.31 17.25 51.21
C LYS A 249 3.76 18.45 52.05
N ALA A 250 5.02 18.87 51.94
CA ALA A 250 5.53 20.02 52.68
C ALA A 250 4.89 21.34 52.25
N LEU A 251 4.55 21.49 50.97
CA LEU A 251 3.89 22.69 50.44
C LEU A 251 2.41 22.76 50.84
N VAL A 252 1.72 21.61 50.85
CA VAL A 252 0.34 21.48 51.37
C VAL A 252 0.28 21.78 52.87
N VAL A 253 1.22 21.25 53.66
CA VAL A 253 1.27 21.51 55.12
C VAL A 253 1.56 22.98 55.44
N LYS A 254 2.25 23.70 54.54
CA LYS A 254 2.56 25.13 54.68
C LYS A 254 1.50 26.06 54.06
N ASN A 255 0.40 25.54 53.51
CA ASN A 255 -0.65 26.31 52.81
C ASN A 255 -0.12 27.22 51.68
N ILE A 256 0.93 26.78 50.97
CA ILE A 256 1.53 27.54 49.87
C ILE A 256 0.88 27.20 48.51
N ILE A 257 0.15 26.08 48.43
CA ILE A 257 -0.66 25.64 47.29
C ILE A 257 -1.89 24.90 47.82
#